data_AF-A0A246E3I4-F1
#
_entry.id   AF-A0A246E3I4-F1
#
_cell.length_a   1.000
_cell.length_b   1.000
_cell.length_c   1.000
_cell.angle_alpha   90.00
_cell.angle_beta   90.00
_cell.angle_gamma   90.00
#
_symmetry.space_group_name_H-M   'P 1'
#
loop_
_entity.id
_entity.type
_entity.pdbx_description
1 polymer ?
#
loop_
_entity_poly.entity_id
_entity_poly.type
_entity_poly.pdbx_seq_one_letter_code
_entity_poly.pdbx_strand_id
1 'polypeptide(L)' 'FTDDETVLVNYRVQGNRYIVDTVFDRAILIAGVGSSQDRVTISRRK' A
#
# COMPACT_ATOMS: atom_id res chain seq x y z
N PHE A 1 -15.92 -7.34 15.47
CA PHE A 1 -14.98 -6.43 14.80
C PHE A 1 -14.29 -7.24 13.74
N THR A 2 -14.70 -7.09 12.49
CA THR A 2 -14.08 -7.75 11.34
C THR A 2 -12.69 -7.15 11.13
N ASP A 3 -11.69 -8.00 10.92
CA ASP A 3 -10.34 -7.56 10.55
C ASP A 3 -10.42 -6.56 9.40
N ASP A 4 -9.66 -5.46 9.49
CA ASP A 4 -9.58 -4.45 8.42
C ASP A 4 -9.26 -5.17 7.10
N GLU A 5 -10.22 -5.15 6.17
CA GLU A 5 -10.07 -5.83 4.88
C GLU A 5 -8.94 -5.17 4.10
N THR A 6 -7.83 -5.90 3.91
CA THR A 6 -6.70 -5.41 3.12
C THR A 6 -6.97 -5.70 1.65
N VAL A 7 -7.31 -4.66 0.90
CA VAL A 7 -7.58 -4.77 -0.54
C VAL A 7 -6.33 -4.44 -1.34
N LEU A 8 -5.97 -5.31 -2.28
CA LEU A 8 -4.95 -5.01 -3.29
C LEU A 8 -5.53 -4.01 -4.29
N VAL A 9 -4.85 -2.88 -4.44
CA VAL A 9 -5.25 -1.80 -5.35
C VAL A 9 -4.40 -1.80 -6.60
N ASN A 10 -5.02 -1.38 -7.70
CA ASN A 10 -4.31 -1.14 -8.95
C ASN A 10 -3.40 0.07 -8.79
N TYR A 11 -2.19 -0.04 -9.34
CA TYR A 11 -1.22 1.04 -9.38
C TYR A 11 -0.48 1.04 -10.71
N ARG A 12 0.09 2.20 -11.05
CA ARG A 12 1.02 2.37 -12.17
C ARG A 12 2.34 2.92 -11.67
N VAL A 13 3.42 2.61 -12.38
CA VAL A 13 4.76 3.14 -12.07
C VAL A 13 5.06 4.31 -13.00
N GLN A 14 5.54 5.42 -12.44
CA GLN A 14 6.06 6.56 -13.19
C GLN A 14 7.41 6.97 -12.61
N GLY A 15 8.49 6.63 -13.33
CA GLY A 15 9.85 6.86 -12.87
C GLY A 15 10.10 6.15 -11.54
N ASN A 16 10.34 6.93 -10.47
CA ASN A 16 10.59 6.43 -9.12
C ASN A 16 9.35 6.48 -8.20
N ARG A 17 8.14 6.57 -8.76
CA ARG A 17 6.90 6.75 -7.99
C ARG A 17 5.84 5.74 -8.39
N TYR A 18 5.10 5.25 -7.39
CA TYR A 18 3.87 4.51 -7.59
C TYR A 18 2.69 5.48 -7.54
N ILE A 19 1.83 5.42 -8.55
CA ILE A 19 0.59 6.19 -8.62
C ILE A 19 -0.56 5.22 -8.44
N VAL A 20 -1.39 5.49 -7.44
CA VAL A 20 -2.59 4.74 -7.11
C VAL A 20 -3.79 5.66 -7.35
N ASP A 21 -4.81 5.15 -8.04
CA ASP A 21 -6.00 5.96 -8.37
C ASP A 21 -6.98 6.06 -7.18
N THR A 22 -6.89 5.13 -6.23
CA THR A 22 -7.72 5.12 -5.01
C THR A 22 -7.13 5.98 -3.90
N VAL A 23 -7.95 6.83 -3.28
CA VAL A 23 -7.57 7.58 -2.06
C VAL A 23 -7.88 6.74 -0.82
N PHE A 24 -6.90 6.60 0.07
CA PHE A 24 -6.99 5.80 1.29
C PHE A 24 -6.50 6.58 2.51
N ASP A 25 -7.04 6.25 3.68
CA ASP A 25 -6.55 6.78 4.96
C ASP A 25 -5.31 6.02 5.45
N ARG A 26 -5.20 4.73 5.10
CA ARG A 26 -4.06 3.86 5.40
C ARG A 26 -3.76 2.95 4.21
N ALA A 27 -2.49 2.76 3.92
CA ALA A 27 -2.00 1.75 2.97
C ALA A 27 -0.72 1.08 3.46
N ILE A 28 -0.41 -0.09 2.93
CA ILE A 28 0.82 -0.82 3.21
C ILE A 28 1.55 -1.02 1.88
N LEU A 29 2.74 -0.43 1.75
CA LEU A 29 3.67 -0.74 0.66
C LEU A 29 4.49 -1.96 1.07
N ILE A 30 4.49 -2.99 0.24
CA ILE A 30 5.23 -4.23 0.48
C ILE A 30 6.28 -4.39 -0.63
N ALA A 31 7.54 -4.56 -0.25
CA ALA A 31 8.64 -4.89 -1.17
C ALA A 31 9.18 -6.28 -0.85
N GLY A 32 9.55 -7.05 -1.87
CA GLY A 32 10.01 -8.43 -1.72
C GLY A 32 8.89 -9.47 -1.72
N VAL A 33 9.27 -10.74 -1.52
CA VAL A 33 8.37 -11.90 -1.58
C VAL A 33 8.63 -12.85 -0.41
N GLY A 34 7.63 -13.66 -0.05
CA GLY A 34 7.74 -14.65 1.03
C GLY A 34 8.02 -14.02 2.39
N SER A 35 8.93 -14.62 3.14
CA SER A 35 9.30 -14.17 4.50
C SER A 35 10.20 -12.93 4.53
N SER A 36 10.81 -12.54 3.40
CA SER A 36 11.75 -11.42 3.30
C SER A 36 11.08 -10.14 2.82
N GLN A 37 9.84 -9.89 3.26
CA GLN A 37 9.08 -8.72 2.86
C GLN A 37 9.35 -7.51 3.76
N ASP A 38 9.73 -6.39 3.14
CA ASP A 38 9.76 -5.08 3.79
C ASP A 38 8.37 -4.44 3.69
N ARG A 39 7.90 -3.86 4.81
CA ARG A 39 6.55 -3.30 4.92
C ARG A 39 6.62 -1.86 5.42
N VAL A 40 6.04 -0.94 4.66
CA VAL A 40 5.93 0.47 5.02
C VAL A 40 4.45 0.85 5.10
N THR A 41 4.00 1.24 6.28
CA THR A 41 2.64 1.76 6.48
C THR A 41 2.59 3.25 6.20
N ILE A 42 1.74 3.64 5.27
CA ILE A 42 1.46 5.03 4.91
C ILE A 42 0.13 5.40 5.55
N SER A 43 0.07 6.55 6.22
CA SER A 43 -1.17 7.06 6.82
C SER A 43 -1.37 8.52 6.46
N ARG A 44 -2.56 8.86 5.99
CA ARG A 44 -2.92 10.23 5.66
C ARG A 44 -3.03 11.04 6.96
N ARG A 45 -2.29 12.15 7.04
CA ARG A 45 -2.46 13.13 8.12
C ARG A 45 -3.63 14.05 7.77
N LYS A 46 -4.40 14.43 8.78
CA LYS A 46 -5.49 15.42 8.64
C LYS A 46 -4.93 16.81 8.38
#